data_AF-A0AAV5FIW6-F1
#
_entry.id   AF-A0AAV5FIW6-F1
#
_cell.length_a   1.000
_cell.length_b   1.000
_cell.length_c   1.000
_cell.angle_alpha   90.00
_cell.angle_beta   90.00
_cell.angle_gamma   90.00
#
_symmetry.space_group_name_H-M   'P 1'
#
loop_
_entity.id
_entity.type
_entity.pdbx_description
1 polymer ?
#
loop_
_entity_poly.entity_id
_entity_poly.type
_entity_poly.pdbx_seq_one_letter_code
_entity_poly.pdbx_strand_id
1 'polypeptide(L)'
;MAKTCEFLAEASLTATPLLPPVSTPPPSSSKANHVLKIGGYPVEGISIGGKETCVIFPTLSLAFDIGLCLQRAVSQEFLFISHGHLDHIGGLPMYVSARGFLRLRPPTIFIPACLRDLVEQLFDVHRAITRSELKHKLVPLEVGEIYQLRRDLKVRAFRTYHVLPSQGYVIYWVKEKIKHEFIGLPGSEIKRLRLSGVEITNTLSTPEIAFTGDTTSEFILDPDNADVLAAKILVVELVGQSDKLLNKAILLIHFSARYTSEVG
;
A
#
# COMPACT_ATOMS: atom_id res chain seq x y z
N MET A 1 7.31 -18.55 7.50
CA MET A 1 6.02 -19.15 7.08
C MET A 1 5.42 -18.25 6.00
N ALA A 2 5.63 -18.59 4.74
CA ALA A 2 4.96 -17.93 3.62
C ALA A 2 3.46 -18.26 3.68
N LYS A 3 2.59 -17.26 3.52
CA LYS A 3 1.14 -17.46 3.44
C LYS A 3 0.70 -17.08 2.04
N THR A 4 0.18 -18.05 1.29
CA THR A 4 -0.46 -17.84 -0.02
C THR A 4 -1.83 -17.19 0.20
N CYS A 5 -2.20 -16.24 -0.65
CA CYS A 5 -3.44 -15.47 -0.51
C CYS A 5 -4.27 -15.60 -1.80
N GLU A 6 -5.22 -16.52 -1.82
CA GLU A 6 -6.36 -16.48 -2.76
C GLU A 6 -7.59 -16.01 -1.97
N PHE A 7 -8.19 -14.88 -2.38
CA PHE A 7 -9.50 -14.48 -1.87
C PHE A 7 -10.44 -14.14 -3.03
N LEU A 8 -11.49 -14.98 -3.10
CA LEU A 8 -12.80 -14.87 -3.74
C LEU A 8 -13.01 -13.76 -4.78
N ALA A 9 -13.10 -14.22 -6.04
CA ALA A 9 -13.90 -13.58 -7.07
C ALA A 9 -15.40 -13.66 -6.71
N GLU A 10 -16.14 -12.55 -6.80
CA GLU A 10 -17.59 -12.60 -6.95
C GLU A 10 -17.99 -12.21 -8.36
N ALA A 11 -18.83 -13.07 -8.94
CA ALA A 11 -19.23 -13.08 -10.33
C ALA A 11 -20.38 -12.12 -10.62
N SER A 12 -20.28 -11.51 -11.80
CA SER A 12 -21.31 -11.14 -12.79
C SER A 12 -22.75 -10.87 -12.33
N LEU A 13 -23.21 -9.65 -12.63
CA LEU A 13 -24.63 -9.25 -12.71
C LEU A 13 -25.32 -9.97 -13.89
N THR A 14 -26.42 -10.68 -13.64
CA THR A 14 -27.48 -10.92 -14.64
C THR A 14 -28.86 -10.93 -13.96
N ALA A 15 -29.83 -10.39 -14.69
CA ALA A 15 -31.14 -9.93 -14.23
C ALA A 15 -32.14 -11.02 -13.77
N THR A 16 -33.08 -10.57 -12.92
CA THR A 16 -34.34 -11.19 -12.46
C THR A 16 -35.32 -11.50 -13.62
N PRO A 17 -36.42 -12.31 -13.48
CA PRO A 17 -37.40 -12.18 -12.38
C PRO A 17 -38.22 -13.42 -11.92
N LEU A 18 -39.00 -13.17 -10.84
CA LEU A 18 -40.24 -13.83 -10.32
C LEU A 18 -40.14 -14.82 -9.12
N LEU A 19 -40.94 -14.52 -8.09
CA LEU A 19 -41.27 -15.25 -6.84
C LEU A 19 -42.78 -15.68 -6.90
N PRO A 20 -43.40 -16.48 -5.98
CA PRO A 20 -42.99 -17.11 -4.68
C PRO A 20 -43.41 -18.64 -4.61
N PRO A 21 -43.46 -19.43 -3.48
CA PRO A 21 -43.51 -19.07 -2.06
C PRO A 21 -42.55 -19.73 -1.05
N VAL A 22 -42.36 -18.93 0.00
CA VAL A 22 -41.87 -19.11 1.37
C VAL A 22 -41.58 -20.55 1.82
N SER A 23 -40.29 -20.84 1.97
CA SER A 23 -39.77 -21.79 2.96
C SER A 23 -38.71 -21.06 3.80
N THR A 24 -38.78 -21.22 5.10
CA THR A 24 -37.87 -20.61 6.07
C THR A 24 -36.43 -21.04 5.78
N PRO A 25 -35.47 -20.12 5.55
CA PRO A 25 -34.09 -20.50 5.36
C PRO A 25 -33.49 -21.01 6.69
N PRO A 26 -32.61 -22.03 6.67
CA PRO A 26 -31.88 -22.44 7.86
C PRO A 26 -31.01 -21.27 8.36
N PRO A 27 -30.64 -21.22 9.64
CA PRO A 27 -29.82 -20.14 10.18
C PRO A 27 -28.52 -20.09 9.38
N SER A 28 -28.36 -19.03 8.59
CA SER A 28 -27.13 -18.74 7.87
C SER A 28 -26.04 -18.55 8.93
N SER A 29 -25.12 -19.51 9.02
CA SER A 29 -23.87 -19.33 9.75
C SER A 29 -23.24 -18.03 9.26
N SER A 30 -23.12 -17.04 10.14
CA SER A 30 -22.40 -15.81 9.84
C SER A 30 -20.96 -16.20 9.48
N LYS A 31 -20.64 -16.26 8.19
CA LYS A 31 -19.26 -16.41 7.72
C LYS A 31 -18.51 -15.19 8.23
N ALA A 32 -17.75 -15.37 9.31
CA ALA A 32 -16.91 -14.32 9.85
C ALA A 32 -15.97 -13.87 8.72
N ASN A 33 -16.03 -12.59 8.35
CA ASN A 33 -15.06 -11.97 7.47
C ASN A 33 -13.68 -12.08 8.14
N HIS A 34 -12.92 -13.12 7.80
CA HIS A 34 -11.58 -13.31 8.31
C HIS A 34 -10.67 -12.23 7.71
N VAL A 35 -10.48 -11.14 8.45
CA VAL A 35 -9.46 -10.13 8.14
C VAL A 35 -8.09 -10.77 8.37
N LEU A 36 -7.29 -10.91 7.31
CA LEU A 36 -5.94 -11.45 7.39
C LEU A 36 -5.07 -10.54 8.26
N LYS A 37 -4.42 -11.09 9.29
CA LYS A 37 -3.48 -10.36 10.13
C LYS A 37 -2.05 -10.83 9.88
N ILE A 38 -1.19 -9.91 9.45
CA ILE A 38 0.23 -10.15 9.15
C ILE A 38 1.05 -9.17 9.96
N GLY A 39 2.05 -9.65 10.71
CA GLY A 39 2.91 -8.77 11.51
C GLY A 39 2.14 -7.85 12.47
N GLY A 40 0.95 -8.24 12.94
CA GLY A 40 0.08 -7.42 13.79
C GLY A 40 -0.77 -6.37 13.06
N TYR A 41 -0.65 -6.26 11.73
CA TYR A 41 -1.48 -5.39 10.90
C TYR A 41 -2.62 -6.20 10.27
N PRO A 42 -3.87 -5.70 10.26
CA PRO A 42 -4.84 -6.18 9.29
C PRO A 42 -4.35 -5.84 7.89
N VAL A 43 -4.48 -6.78 6.97
CA VAL A 43 -4.11 -6.64 5.56
C VAL A 43 -5.28 -7.11 4.71
N GLU A 44 -5.59 -6.33 3.69
CA GLU A 44 -6.68 -6.58 2.75
C GLU A 44 -6.18 -6.33 1.33
N GLY A 45 -6.81 -6.89 0.31
CA GLY A 45 -6.40 -6.62 -1.06
C GLY A 45 -6.65 -7.76 -2.03
N ILE A 46 -6.24 -7.54 -3.26
CA ILE A 46 -6.23 -8.50 -4.36
C ILE A 46 -4.90 -8.35 -5.09
N SER A 47 -4.33 -9.46 -5.56
CA SER A 47 -3.22 -9.38 -6.50
C SER A 47 -3.21 -10.60 -7.41
N ILE A 48 -3.59 -10.37 -8.66
CA ILE A 48 -3.66 -11.36 -9.72
C ILE A 48 -2.95 -10.76 -10.92
N GLY A 49 -1.89 -11.44 -11.38
CA GLY A 49 -0.99 -10.90 -12.40
C GLY A 49 -1.73 -10.59 -13.71
N GLY A 50 -1.51 -9.38 -14.22
CA GLY A 50 -2.14 -8.88 -15.43
C GLY A 50 -3.63 -8.55 -15.29
N LYS A 51 -4.20 -8.59 -14.08
CA LYS A 51 -5.62 -8.27 -13.82
C LYS A 51 -5.78 -7.12 -12.85
N GLU A 52 -5.27 -7.28 -11.63
CA GLU A 52 -5.36 -6.25 -10.59
C GLU A 52 -4.37 -6.54 -9.48
N THR A 53 -3.64 -5.52 -9.05
CA THR A 53 -2.92 -5.48 -7.78
C THR A 53 -3.40 -4.27 -6.97
N CYS A 54 -3.78 -4.54 -5.72
CA CYS A 54 -4.12 -3.54 -4.71
C CYS A 54 -3.94 -4.17 -3.32
N VAL A 55 -2.97 -3.69 -2.53
CA VAL A 55 -2.69 -4.17 -1.16
C VAL A 55 -2.92 -3.06 -0.15
N ILE A 56 -3.71 -3.33 0.89
CA ILE A 56 -4.27 -2.32 1.79
C ILE A 56 -3.86 -2.62 3.24
N PHE A 57 -3.38 -1.58 3.93
CA PHE A 57 -3.10 -1.59 5.37
C PHE A 57 -4.00 -0.56 6.07
N PRO A 58 -5.24 -0.92 6.45
CA PRO A 58 -6.25 0.04 6.83
C PRO A 58 -5.93 0.80 8.13
N THR A 59 -5.19 0.18 9.07
CA THR A 59 -4.77 0.86 10.32
C THR A 59 -3.76 1.98 10.10
N LEU A 60 -3.11 2.00 8.93
CA LEU A 60 -2.15 3.03 8.55
C LEU A 60 -2.70 3.99 7.48
N SER A 61 -3.92 3.77 6.99
CA SER A 61 -4.53 4.53 5.90
C SER A 61 -3.75 4.42 4.58
N LEU A 62 -3.18 3.23 4.29
CA LEU A 62 -2.31 3.00 3.12
C LEU A 62 -2.95 2.02 2.13
N ALA A 63 -2.79 2.31 0.84
CA ALA A 63 -2.97 1.35 -0.25
C ALA A 63 -1.73 1.37 -1.16
N PHE A 64 -1.32 0.20 -1.64
CA PHE A 64 -0.26 0.02 -2.62
C PHE A 64 -0.86 -0.54 -3.90
N ASP A 65 -0.66 0.18 -5.01
CA ASP A 65 -1.31 -0.01 -6.30
C ASP A 65 -2.84 0.00 -6.24
N ILE A 66 -3.46 0.20 -7.40
CA ILE A 66 -4.91 0.29 -7.56
C ILE A 66 -5.35 -0.08 -8.98
N GLY A 67 -5.22 -1.35 -9.38
CA GLY A 67 -5.59 -1.80 -10.73
C GLY A 67 -7.03 -1.48 -11.15
N LEU A 68 -8.05 -1.99 -10.43
CA LEU A 68 -9.46 -1.76 -10.75
C LEU A 68 -10.21 -0.88 -9.73
N CYS A 69 -9.52 -0.44 -8.67
CA CYS A 69 -10.09 0.32 -7.56
C CYS A 69 -11.13 -0.46 -6.72
N LEU A 70 -10.63 -1.36 -5.87
CA LEU A 70 -11.42 -1.98 -4.81
C LEU A 70 -12.09 -0.92 -3.91
N GLN A 71 -13.37 -1.15 -3.54
CA GLN A 71 -14.12 -0.26 -2.63
C GLN A 71 -13.39 -0.01 -1.30
N ARG A 72 -12.65 -1.01 -0.80
CA ARG A 72 -11.89 -0.87 0.45
C ARG A 72 -10.65 0.03 0.32
N ALA A 73 -10.10 0.18 -0.89
CA ALA A 73 -9.00 1.11 -1.16
C ALA A 73 -9.49 2.57 -1.08
N VAL A 74 -10.75 2.83 -1.43
CA VAL A 74 -11.37 4.16 -1.42
C VAL A 74 -11.28 4.83 -0.05
N SER A 75 -11.29 4.09 1.07
CA SER A 75 -11.17 4.67 2.41
C SER A 75 -9.74 5.10 2.79
N GLN A 76 -8.71 4.62 2.08
CA GLN A 76 -7.30 4.92 2.37
C GLN A 76 -6.91 6.31 1.88
N GLU A 77 -6.16 7.07 2.68
CA GLU A 77 -5.73 8.44 2.37
C GLU A 77 -4.45 8.50 1.55
N PHE A 78 -3.54 7.55 1.77
CA PHE A 78 -2.25 7.47 1.09
C PHE A 78 -2.25 6.30 0.12
N LEU A 79 -2.04 6.59 -1.15
CA LEU A 79 -1.93 5.60 -2.22
C LEU A 79 -0.53 5.66 -2.82
N PHE A 80 0.13 4.51 -2.96
CA PHE A 80 1.47 4.39 -3.52
C PHE A 80 1.41 3.54 -4.79
N ILE A 81 1.74 4.13 -5.93
CA ILE A 81 1.81 3.44 -7.22
C ILE A 81 3.24 2.99 -7.47
N SER A 82 3.45 1.71 -7.75
CA SER A 82 4.77 1.16 -8.05
C SER A 82 5.22 1.46 -9.46
N HIS A 83 4.34 1.31 -10.44
CA HIS A 83 4.64 1.49 -11.87
C HIS A 83 3.38 1.68 -12.73
N GLY A 84 3.57 1.87 -14.03
CA GLY A 84 2.54 2.31 -14.97
C GLY A 84 1.68 1.23 -15.65
N HIS A 85 1.79 -0.06 -15.29
CA HIS A 85 0.91 -1.07 -15.88
C HIS A 85 -0.54 -0.88 -15.43
N LEU A 86 -1.49 -1.20 -16.30
CA LEU A 86 -2.93 -0.95 -16.07
C LEU A 86 -3.47 -1.68 -14.84
N ASP A 87 -2.99 -2.90 -14.57
CA ASP A 87 -3.36 -3.67 -13.39
C ASP A 87 -2.79 -3.11 -12.07
N HIS A 88 -1.95 -2.05 -12.14
CA HIS A 88 -1.41 -1.36 -10.97
C HIS A 88 -1.89 0.09 -10.84
N ILE A 89 -2.19 0.78 -11.94
CA ILE A 89 -2.54 2.21 -11.93
C ILE A 89 -3.96 2.52 -12.43
N GLY A 90 -4.60 1.57 -13.13
CA GLY A 90 -5.82 1.83 -13.92
C GLY A 90 -6.99 2.42 -13.14
N GLY A 91 -7.09 2.11 -11.85
CA GLY A 91 -8.15 2.56 -10.95
C GLY A 91 -7.99 3.99 -10.42
N LEU A 92 -6.90 4.71 -10.75
CA LEU A 92 -6.62 6.04 -10.23
C LEU A 92 -7.79 7.05 -10.37
N PRO A 93 -8.38 7.25 -11.57
CA PRO A 93 -9.49 8.19 -11.73
C PRO A 93 -10.73 7.77 -10.93
N MET A 94 -11.03 6.47 -10.91
CA MET A 94 -12.16 5.92 -10.17
C MET A 94 -12.00 6.12 -8.66
N TYR A 95 -10.80 5.88 -8.14
CA TYR A 95 -10.46 6.07 -6.74
C TYR A 95 -10.69 7.51 -6.27
N VAL A 96 -10.16 8.49 -7.00
CA VAL A 96 -10.34 9.91 -6.66
C VAL A 96 -11.79 10.33 -6.79
N SER A 97 -12.48 9.88 -7.84
CA SER A 97 -13.91 10.15 -8.05
C SER A 97 -14.77 9.59 -6.91
N ALA A 98 -14.55 8.32 -6.52
CA ALA A 98 -15.29 7.66 -5.44
C ALA A 98 -15.07 8.36 -4.09
N ARG A 99 -13.84 8.79 -3.78
CA ARG A 99 -13.55 9.58 -2.58
C ARG A 99 -14.30 10.91 -2.57
N GLY A 100 -14.33 11.61 -3.71
CA GLY A 100 -15.09 12.85 -3.87
C GLY A 100 -16.60 12.64 -3.68
N PHE A 101 -17.15 11.58 -4.27
CA PHE A 101 -18.56 11.21 -4.11
C PHE A 101 -18.92 10.94 -2.64
N LEU A 102 -18.06 10.23 -1.91
CA LEU A 102 -18.21 9.95 -0.49
C LEU A 102 -17.82 11.12 0.42
N ARG A 103 -17.46 12.29 -0.14
CA ARG A 103 -17.02 13.49 0.59
C ARG A 103 -15.85 13.24 1.54
N LEU A 104 -14.98 12.30 1.17
CA LEU A 104 -13.73 12.05 1.90
C LEU A 104 -12.70 13.12 1.56
N ARG A 105 -11.69 13.28 2.43
CA ARG A 105 -10.56 14.18 2.15
C ARG A 105 -9.87 13.78 0.84
N PRO A 106 -9.45 14.74 -0.01
CA PRO A 106 -8.63 14.44 -1.19
C PRO A 106 -7.44 13.53 -0.82
N PRO A 107 -7.18 12.45 -1.58
CA PRO A 107 -6.10 11.54 -1.27
C PRO A 107 -4.73 12.16 -1.61
N THR A 108 -3.68 11.61 -1.00
CA THR A 108 -2.29 11.84 -1.45
C THR A 108 -1.82 10.61 -2.20
N ILE A 109 -1.42 10.81 -3.45
CA ILE A 109 -1.04 9.75 -4.39
C ILE A 109 0.47 9.90 -4.66
N PHE A 110 1.24 8.89 -4.31
CA PHE A 110 2.67 8.81 -4.55
C PHE A 110 2.92 7.97 -5.79
N ILE A 111 3.81 8.45 -6.66
CA ILE A 111 4.13 7.82 -7.94
C ILE A 111 5.65 7.89 -8.20
N PRO A 112 6.20 7.04 -9.08
CA PRO A 112 7.52 7.27 -9.64
C PRO A 112 7.58 8.65 -10.30
N ALA A 113 8.64 9.42 -10.01
CA ALA A 113 8.73 10.80 -10.48
C ALA A 113 8.61 10.94 -12.01
N CYS A 114 9.11 9.97 -12.78
CA CYS A 114 8.99 9.92 -14.23
C CYS A 114 7.55 9.82 -14.76
N LEU A 115 6.58 9.41 -13.93
CA LEU A 115 5.17 9.30 -14.33
C LEU A 115 4.37 10.58 -14.10
N ARG A 116 4.95 11.62 -13.48
CA ARG A 116 4.23 12.82 -13.05
C ARG A 116 3.36 13.44 -14.15
N ASP A 117 3.96 13.79 -15.27
CA ASP A 117 3.27 14.51 -16.32
C ASP A 117 2.21 13.64 -17.01
N LEU A 118 2.48 12.34 -17.16
CA LEU A 118 1.54 11.38 -17.72
C LEU A 118 0.32 11.17 -16.83
N VAL A 119 0.51 11.11 -15.51
CA VAL A 119 -0.59 10.95 -14.55
C VAL A 119 -1.42 12.23 -14.43
N GLU A 120 -0.80 13.42 -14.46
CA GLU A 120 -1.55 14.67 -14.54
C GLU A 120 -2.40 14.74 -15.81
N GLN A 121 -1.84 14.38 -16.97
CA GLN A 121 -2.58 14.31 -18.23
C GLN A 121 -3.76 13.32 -18.16
N LEU A 122 -3.56 12.15 -17.53
CA LEU A 122 -4.64 11.19 -17.29
C LEU A 122 -5.80 11.83 -16.51
N PHE A 123 -5.49 12.56 -15.43
CA PHE A 123 -6.52 13.26 -14.68
C PHE A 123 -7.17 14.39 -15.48
N ASP A 124 -6.41 15.17 -16.25
CA ASP A 124 -6.96 16.24 -17.09
C ASP A 124 -7.94 15.70 -18.14
N VAL A 125 -7.61 14.58 -18.79
CA VAL A 125 -8.52 13.89 -19.71
C VAL A 125 -9.82 13.50 -19.00
N HIS A 126 -9.72 12.89 -17.81
CA HIS A 126 -10.91 12.50 -17.05
C HIS A 126 -11.72 13.70 -16.53
N ARG A 127 -11.05 14.79 -16.12
CA ARG A 127 -11.69 16.06 -15.73
C ARG A 127 -12.49 16.63 -16.90
N ALA A 128 -11.91 16.63 -18.11
CA ALA A 128 -12.57 17.12 -19.33
C ALA A 128 -13.80 16.28 -19.71
N ILE A 129 -13.69 14.95 -19.62
CA ILE A 129 -14.79 14.03 -19.94
C ILE A 129 -15.94 14.15 -18.93
N THR A 130 -15.60 14.08 -17.64
CA THR A 130 -16.60 13.92 -16.57
C THR A 130 -17.08 15.24 -15.98
N ARG A 131 -16.40 16.36 -16.28
CA ARG A 131 -16.60 17.67 -15.65
C ARG A 131 -16.49 17.63 -14.12
N SER A 132 -15.68 16.72 -13.61
CA SER A 132 -15.35 16.58 -12.18
C SER A 132 -13.99 17.21 -11.90
N GLU A 133 -13.81 17.80 -10.72
CA GLU A 133 -12.52 18.41 -10.31
C GLU A 133 -11.45 17.34 -10.04
N LEU A 134 -11.86 16.12 -9.64
CA LEU A 134 -10.98 15.03 -9.24
C LEU A 134 -9.84 15.49 -8.30
N LYS A 135 -10.21 16.11 -7.17
CA LYS A 135 -9.25 16.66 -6.21
C LYS A 135 -8.35 15.58 -5.61
N HIS A 136 -7.04 15.75 -5.77
CA HIS A 136 -6.02 14.91 -5.16
C HIS A 136 -4.72 15.71 -4.99
N LYS A 137 -3.80 15.19 -4.18
CA LYS A 137 -2.42 15.65 -4.11
C LYS A 137 -1.53 14.61 -4.78
N LEU A 138 -0.89 14.95 -5.89
CA LEU A 138 0.08 14.09 -6.55
C LEU A 138 1.49 14.40 -6.03
N VAL A 139 2.21 13.37 -5.59
CA VAL A 139 3.57 13.48 -5.04
C VAL A 139 4.50 12.55 -5.83
N PRO A 140 5.26 13.09 -6.80
CA PRO A 140 6.34 12.33 -7.42
C PRO A 140 7.43 12.06 -6.39
N LEU A 141 7.96 10.84 -6.36
CA LEU A 141 9.14 10.48 -5.56
C LEU A 141 10.22 9.89 -6.45
N GLU A 142 11.45 10.35 -6.25
CA GLU A 142 12.65 9.73 -6.80
C GLU A 142 13.09 8.54 -5.94
N VAL A 143 13.81 7.59 -6.55
CA VAL A 143 14.42 6.49 -5.80
C VAL A 143 15.34 7.02 -4.70
N GLY A 144 15.13 6.55 -3.47
CA GLY A 144 15.85 6.99 -2.27
C GLY A 144 15.19 8.17 -1.55
N GLU A 145 14.25 8.87 -2.18
CA GLU A 145 13.56 10.01 -1.57
C GLU A 145 12.68 9.57 -0.40
N ILE A 146 12.70 10.37 0.67
CA ILE A 146 11.92 10.15 1.89
C ILE A 146 10.84 11.22 2.00
N TYR A 147 9.62 10.80 2.27
CA TYR A 147 8.49 11.69 2.51
C TYR A 147 7.84 11.43 3.87
N GLN A 148 7.62 12.49 4.65
CA GLN A 148 6.95 12.40 5.96
C GLN A 148 5.42 12.41 5.77
N LEU A 149 4.77 11.25 5.98
CA LEU A 149 3.32 11.09 5.83
C LEU A 149 2.55 11.72 7.00
N ARG A 150 3.03 11.45 8.22
CA ARG A 150 2.50 11.93 9.51
C ARG A 150 3.65 12.02 10.51
N ARG A 151 3.47 12.57 11.72
CA ARG A 151 4.55 12.64 12.73
C ARG A 151 5.21 11.27 13.04
N ASP A 152 4.42 10.21 13.03
CA ASP A 152 4.82 8.85 13.40
C ASP A 152 5.13 7.95 12.20
N LEU A 153 4.99 8.45 10.97
CA LEU A 153 5.04 7.62 9.76
C LEU A 153 5.72 8.36 8.61
N LYS A 154 6.71 7.71 7.99
CA LYS A 154 7.36 8.18 6.76
C LYS A 154 7.47 7.05 5.74
N VAL A 155 7.64 7.42 4.49
CA VAL A 155 7.89 6.49 3.38
C VAL A 155 9.23 6.81 2.74
N ARG A 156 9.91 5.79 2.19
CA ARG A 156 11.02 5.94 1.26
C ARG A 156 10.74 5.17 -0.02
N ALA A 157 10.98 5.76 -1.18
CA ALA A 157 10.96 5.02 -2.44
C ALA A 157 12.29 4.26 -2.62
N PHE A 158 12.25 3.06 -3.19
CA PHE A 158 13.44 2.23 -3.41
C PHE A 158 13.44 1.58 -4.80
N ARG A 159 14.63 1.21 -5.27
CA ARG A 159 14.80 0.68 -6.62
C ARG A 159 14.24 -0.72 -6.75
N THR A 160 13.45 -0.94 -7.80
CA THR A 160 13.04 -2.26 -8.28
C THR A 160 13.41 -2.42 -9.75
N TYR A 161 13.27 -3.64 -10.26
CA TYR A 161 13.79 -4.04 -11.56
C TYR A 161 12.66 -4.65 -12.38
N HIS A 162 12.09 -3.87 -13.30
CA HIS A 162 10.97 -4.25 -14.16
C HIS A 162 11.16 -3.73 -15.59
N VAL A 163 10.30 -4.18 -16.52
CA VAL A 163 10.33 -3.78 -17.93
C VAL A 163 9.98 -2.30 -18.16
N LEU A 164 9.24 -1.69 -17.23
CA LEU A 164 8.95 -0.25 -17.20
C LEU A 164 9.65 0.39 -15.99
N PRO A 165 9.85 1.72 -15.99
CA PRO A 165 10.23 2.44 -14.79
C PRO A 165 9.32 2.06 -13.61
N SER A 166 9.91 1.51 -12.56
CA SER A 166 9.23 1.02 -11.38
C SER A 166 10.01 1.38 -10.12
N GLN A 167 9.29 1.47 -9.01
CA GLN A 167 9.88 1.59 -7.69
C GLN A 167 9.01 0.89 -6.63
N GLY A 168 9.67 0.45 -5.56
CA GLY A 168 8.98 0.01 -4.35
C GLY A 168 8.93 1.11 -3.30
N TYR A 169 8.25 0.82 -2.19
CA TYR A 169 8.13 1.72 -1.05
C TYR A 169 8.41 1.00 0.28
N VAL A 170 9.18 1.64 1.17
CA VAL A 170 9.35 1.22 2.56
C VAL A 170 8.65 2.23 3.47
N ILE A 171 7.72 1.75 4.27
CA ILE A 171 7.04 2.51 5.33
C ILE A 171 7.79 2.31 6.63
N TYR A 172 8.15 3.41 7.28
CA TYR A 172 8.80 3.42 8.59
C TYR A 172 7.87 3.96 9.65
N TRP A 173 7.88 3.29 10.80
CA TRP A 173 7.37 3.86 12.04
C TRP A 173 8.46 4.74 12.67
N VAL A 174 8.08 5.96 13.05
CA VAL A 174 8.99 6.95 13.65
C VAL A 174 8.63 7.15 15.12
N LYS A 175 9.64 7.03 15.99
CA LYS A 175 9.53 7.33 17.43
C LYS A 175 10.58 8.36 17.83
N GLU A 176 10.14 9.44 18.45
CA GLU A 176 11.01 10.37 19.14
C GLU A 176 11.23 9.88 20.57
N LYS A 177 12.48 9.68 20.97
CA LYS A 177 12.85 9.39 22.36
C LYS A 177 13.70 10.51 22.90
N ILE A 178 13.46 10.94 24.13
CA ILE A 178 14.28 11.98 24.78
C ILE A 178 15.74 11.51 24.81
N LYS A 179 16.69 12.38 24.47
CA LYS A 179 18.13 12.08 24.53
C LYS A 179 18.51 11.78 25.97
N HIS A 180 19.48 10.87 26.15
CA HIS A 180 19.86 10.39 27.48
C HIS A 180 20.27 11.52 28.42
N GLU A 181 20.92 12.57 27.91
CA GLU A 181 21.33 13.76 28.65
C GLU A 181 20.18 14.61 29.23
N PHE A 182 18.94 14.43 28.73
CA PHE A 182 17.76 15.16 29.21
C PHE A 182 16.80 14.29 30.03
N ILE A 183 17.12 13.00 30.24
CA ILE A 183 16.32 12.10 31.06
C ILE A 183 16.41 12.55 32.53
N GLY A 184 15.25 12.69 33.18
CA GLY A 184 15.16 13.11 34.59
C GLY A 184 15.06 14.62 34.83
N LEU A 185 15.21 15.45 33.78
CA LEU A 185 14.92 16.88 33.90
C LEU A 185 13.42 17.14 34.15
N PRO A 186 13.06 18.16 34.94
CA PRO A 186 11.67 18.58 35.10
C PRO A 186 11.02 18.92 33.75
N GLY A 187 9.73 18.59 33.58
CA GLY A 187 9.02 18.84 32.31
C GLY A 187 9.00 20.32 31.87
N SER A 188 9.06 21.25 32.82
CA SER A 188 9.21 22.70 32.55
C SER A 188 10.53 23.03 31.87
N GLU A 189 11.62 22.38 32.29
CA GLU A 189 12.96 22.58 31.74
C GLU A 189 13.07 21.99 30.33
N ILE A 190 12.53 20.78 30.13
CA ILE A 190 12.44 20.13 28.81
C ILE A 190 11.67 21.02 27.82
N LYS A 191 10.55 21.62 28.26
CA LYS A 191 9.77 22.53 27.42
C LYS A 191 10.57 23.78 27.06
N ARG A 192 11.32 24.36 28.01
CA ARG A 192 12.18 25.53 27.78
C ARG A 192 13.25 25.23 26.73
N LEU A 193 13.96 24.12 26.90
CA LEU A 193 15.00 23.66 25.96
C LEU A 193 14.42 23.43 24.55
N ARG A 194 13.24 22.82 24.45
CA ARG A 194 12.56 22.63 23.16
C ARG A 194 12.19 23.97 22.51
N LEU A 195 11.69 24.93 23.27
CA LEU A 195 11.33 26.26 22.77
C LEU A 195 12.56 27.09 22.37
N SER A 196 13.72 26.85 22.98
CA SER A 196 14.99 27.48 22.57
C SER A 196 15.66 26.80 21.37
N GLY A 197 15.00 25.83 20.74
CA GLY A 197 15.50 25.14 19.54
C GLY A 197 16.50 24.02 19.82
N VAL A 198 16.70 23.62 21.08
CA VAL A 198 17.58 22.49 21.42
C VAL A 198 16.89 21.20 21.01
N GLU A 199 17.57 20.37 20.22
CA GLU A 199 17.08 19.06 19.82
C GLU A 199 17.17 18.08 21.01
N ILE A 200 16.07 17.96 21.74
CA ILE A 200 15.97 17.17 22.97
C ILE A 200 15.65 15.68 22.74
N THR A 201 15.41 15.25 21.49
CA THR A 201 14.99 13.89 21.16
C THR A 201 15.88 13.27 20.09
N ASN A 202 16.13 11.96 20.20
CA ASN A 202 16.62 11.11 19.12
C ASN A 202 15.43 10.55 18.33
N THR A 203 15.53 10.61 17.01
CA THR A 203 14.54 10.00 16.11
C THR A 203 14.95 8.59 15.76
N LEU A 204 14.13 7.62 16.16
CA LEU A 204 14.28 6.21 15.81
C LEU A 204 13.27 5.85 14.72
N SER A 205 13.75 5.31 13.60
CA SER A 205 12.90 4.84 12.50
C SER A 205 13.01 3.33 12.38
N THR A 206 11.88 2.62 12.35
CA THR A 206 11.84 1.16 12.13
C THR A 206 11.11 0.84 10.83
N PRO A 207 11.71 0.09 9.89
CA PRO A 207 11.01 -0.30 8.67
C PRO A 207 9.91 -1.33 9.02
N GLU A 208 8.65 -0.97 8.76
CA GLU A 208 7.50 -1.81 9.10
C GLU A 208 6.99 -2.59 7.88
N ILE A 209 6.81 -1.92 6.74
CA ILE A 209 6.22 -2.53 5.54
C ILE A 209 7.07 -2.15 4.34
N ALA A 210 7.51 -3.13 3.59
CA ALA A 210 8.10 -2.96 2.28
C ALA A 210 7.14 -3.51 1.21
N PHE A 211 6.89 -2.75 0.15
CA PHE A 211 6.12 -3.18 -1.01
C PHE A 211 6.98 -3.00 -2.27
N THR A 212 7.20 -4.07 -3.03
CA THR A 212 8.06 -4.00 -4.22
C THR A 212 7.30 -3.57 -5.48
N GLY A 213 6.00 -3.84 -5.57
CA GLY A 213 5.35 -3.96 -6.87
C GLY A 213 5.98 -5.09 -7.68
N ASP A 214 5.94 -4.96 -9.00
CA ASP A 214 6.57 -5.94 -9.90
C ASP A 214 8.09 -5.73 -9.91
N THR A 215 8.84 -6.83 -9.72
CA THR A 215 10.30 -6.82 -9.74
C THR A 215 10.88 -8.21 -9.95
N THR A 216 12.03 -8.26 -10.59
CA THR A 216 12.90 -9.44 -10.57
C THR A 216 13.68 -9.54 -9.25
N SER A 217 14.32 -10.69 -8.97
CA SER A 217 15.04 -10.99 -7.73
C SER A 217 16.22 -10.06 -7.40
N GLU A 218 16.67 -9.29 -8.38
CA GLU A 218 17.82 -8.39 -8.37
C GLU A 218 17.68 -7.30 -7.28
N PHE A 219 16.44 -6.92 -6.93
CA PHE A 219 16.22 -5.95 -5.83
C PHE A 219 16.80 -6.42 -4.49
N ILE A 220 16.93 -7.74 -4.28
CA ILE A 220 17.48 -8.35 -3.05
C ILE A 220 19.00 -8.11 -2.97
N LEU A 221 19.66 -8.04 -4.13
CA LEU A 221 21.11 -7.89 -4.23
C LEU A 221 21.54 -6.41 -4.17
N ASP A 222 20.59 -5.48 -4.27
CA ASP A 222 20.86 -4.05 -4.21
C ASP A 222 21.19 -3.64 -2.76
N PRO A 223 22.42 -3.14 -2.48
CA PRO A 223 22.82 -2.76 -1.13
C PRO A 223 21.97 -1.60 -0.57
N ASP A 224 21.40 -0.76 -1.43
CA ASP A 224 20.53 0.36 -1.02
C ASP A 224 19.14 -0.11 -0.54
N ASN A 225 18.85 -1.42 -0.68
CA ASN A 225 17.62 -2.06 -0.24
C ASN A 225 17.76 -2.82 1.09
N ALA A 226 18.83 -2.61 1.85
CA ALA A 226 19.07 -3.34 3.10
C ALA A 226 17.92 -3.24 4.13
N ASP A 227 17.27 -2.08 4.22
CA ASP A 227 16.12 -1.82 5.09
C ASP A 227 14.79 -2.40 4.55
N VAL A 228 14.66 -2.60 3.23
CA VAL A 228 13.57 -3.36 2.59
C VAL A 228 13.59 -4.79 3.14
N LEU A 229 14.77 -5.40 3.19
CA LEU A 229 14.98 -6.75 3.73
C LEU A 229 14.84 -6.80 5.26
N ALA A 230 15.11 -5.69 5.95
CA ALA A 230 14.90 -5.56 7.39
C ALA A 230 13.44 -5.25 7.77
N ALA A 231 12.57 -4.94 6.81
CA ALA A 231 11.18 -4.58 7.08
C ALA A 231 10.44 -5.72 7.78
N LYS A 232 9.55 -5.37 8.70
CA LYS A 232 8.76 -6.37 9.43
C LYS A 232 7.88 -7.20 8.50
N ILE A 233 7.24 -6.56 7.51
CA ILE A 233 6.42 -7.18 6.48
C ILE A 233 7.05 -6.83 5.12
N LEU A 234 7.31 -7.84 4.31
CA LEU A 234 7.69 -7.68 2.92
C LEU A 234 6.56 -8.19 2.01
N VAL A 235 6.01 -7.30 1.21
CA VAL A 235 5.04 -7.60 0.15
C VAL A 235 5.80 -7.61 -1.17
N VAL A 236 5.90 -8.78 -1.79
CA VAL A 236 6.80 -9.00 -2.92
C VAL A 236 6.17 -9.87 -3.99
N GLU A 237 6.41 -9.54 -5.26
CA GLU A 237 6.11 -10.43 -6.38
C GLU A 237 6.84 -11.77 -6.20
N LEU A 238 6.28 -12.85 -6.74
CA LEU A 238 6.86 -14.19 -6.67
C LEU A 238 8.34 -14.26 -7.05
N VAL A 239 9.21 -14.17 -6.05
CA VAL A 239 10.62 -14.50 -6.19
C VAL A 239 10.82 -15.95 -5.80
N GLY A 240 11.36 -16.78 -6.70
CA GLY A 240 11.73 -18.18 -6.43
C GLY A 240 12.79 -18.39 -5.32
N GLN A 241 13.11 -17.33 -4.56
CA GLN A 241 14.03 -17.31 -3.43
C GLN A 241 13.38 -16.75 -2.15
N SER A 242 12.05 -16.65 -2.08
CA SER A 242 11.33 -16.11 -0.91
C SER A 242 11.68 -16.81 0.41
N ASP A 243 12.04 -18.10 0.35
CA ASP A 243 12.40 -18.89 1.53
C ASP A 243 13.74 -18.47 2.17
N LYS A 244 14.55 -17.69 1.46
CA LYS A 244 15.82 -17.14 1.97
C LYS A 244 15.63 -15.80 2.69
N LEU A 245 14.44 -15.21 2.62
CA LEU A 245 14.14 -13.91 3.21
C LEU A 245 13.79 -14.05 4.70
N LEU A 246 14.36 -13.18 5.53
CA LEU A 246 14.29 -13.27 7.00
C LEU A 246 13.24 -12.33 7.62
N ASN A 247 12.38 -11.71 6.81
CA ASN A 247 11.31 -10.83 7.28
C ASN A 247 10.37 -11.58 8.24
N LYS A 248 9.79 -10.87 9.22
CA LYS A 248 8.86 -11.49 10.18
C LYS A 248 7.62 -12.06 9.48
N ALA A 249 7.21 -11.46 8.37
CA ALA A 249 6.23 -12.02 7.48
C ALA A 249 6.47 -11.59 6.02
N ILE A 250 6.08 -12.47 5.09
CA ILE A 250 6.17 -12.25 3.64
C ILE A 250 4.78 -12.47 3.06
N LEU A 251 4.29 -11.50 2.30
CA LEU A 251 3.08 -11.59 1.50
C LEU A 251 3.48 -11.66 0.03
N LEU A 252 3.26 -12.81 -0.59
CA LEU A 252 3.49 -13.00 -2.01
C LEU A 252 2.32 -12.40 -2.79
N ILE A 253 2.61 -11.71 -3.88
CA ILE A 253 1.63 -11.06 -4.76
C ILE A 253 1.90 -11.42 -6.24
N HIS A 254 1.00 -10.97 -7.12
CA HIS A 254 1.08 -11.07 -8.58
C HIS A 254 1.14 -12.51 -9.11
N PHE A 255 0.27 -13.37 -8.58
CA PHE A 255 0.16 -14.73 -9.08
C PHE A 255 -0.44 -14.73 -10.49
N SER A 256 0.32 -15.24 -11.47
CA SER A 256 -0.24 -15.52 -12.80
C SER A 256 -1.09 -16.78 -12.74
N ALA A 257 -2.26 -16.76 -13.38
CA ALA A 257 -3.11 -17.95 -13.54
C ALA A 257 -2.43 -19.11 -14.32
N ARG A 258 -1.24 -18.86 -14.89
CA ARG A 258 -0.41 -19.90 -15.53
C ARG A 258 0.45 -20.68 -14.54
N TYR A 259 0.65 -20.16 -13.32
CA TYR A 259 1.28 -20.91 -12.23
C TYR A 259 0.19 -21.73 -11.52
N THR A 260 -0.24 -22.82 -12.13
CA THR A 260 -0.93 -23.88 -11.38
C THR A 260 0.08 -24.51 -10.43
N SER A 261 -0.30 -24.65 -9.17
CA SER A 261 0.43 -25.45 -8.18
C SER A 261 0.32 -26.93 -8.57
N GLU A 262 1.04 -27.34 -9.61
CA GLU A 262 1.34 -28.74 -9.87
C GLU A 262 2.76 -29.02 -9.39
N VAL A 263 2.90 -29.17 -8.08
CA VAL A 263 3.90 -30.06 -7.49
C VAL A 263 3.21 -30.79 -6.34
N GLY A 264 2.81 -32.03 -6.60
CA GLY A 264 2.12 -32.93 -5.68
C GLY A 264 1.43 -34.05 -6.42
#